data_AF-A0A959G1U5-F1
#
_entry.id   AF-A0A959G1U5-F1
#
_cell.length_a   1.000
_cell.length_b   1.000
_cell.length_c   1.000
_cell.angle_alpha   90.00
_cell.angle_beta   90.00
_cell.angle_gamma   90.00
#
_symmetry.space_group_name_H-M   'P 1'
#
loop_
_entity.id
_entity.type
_entity.pdbx_description
1 polymer ?
#
loop_
_entity_poly.entity_id
_entity_poly.type
_entity_poly.pdbx_seq_one_letter_code
_entity_poly.pdbx_strand_id
1 'polypeptide(L)' 'MFKHIKLDFSNLRGDFFGGLTAGIVALPLALAFGGQTELGAIAGLYGAIAIGILAALFGGTETQISGPTA' A
#
# COMPACT_ATOMS: atom_id res chain seq x y z
N MET A 1 13.85 -9.34 15.60
CA MET A 1 12.79 -9.25 14.58
C MET A 1 12.22 -7.84 14.47
N PHE A 2 11.76 -7.19 15.55
CA PHE A 2 11.22 -5.81 15.51
C PHE A 2 12.26 -4.66 15.59
N LYS A 3 13.56 -4.94 15.49
CA LYS A 3 14.63 -3.95 15.77
C LYS A 3 14.86 -2.94 14.63
N HIS A 4 14.09 -3.00 13.53
CA HIS A 4 14.33 -2.24 12.30
C HIS A 4 13.12 -1.46 11.77
N ILE A 5 12.08 -1.23 12.57
CA ILE A 5 11.03 -0.26 12.18
C ILE A 5 11.67 1.14 12.26
N LYS A 6 12.18 1.60 11.12
CA LYS A 6 12.73 2.95 10.93
C LYS A 6 11.64 3.79 10.29
N LEU A 7 10.93 4.56 11.11
CA LEU A 7 10.12 5.67 10.63
C LEU A 7 10.96 6.94 10.77
N ASP A 8 11.43 7.45 9.63
CA ASP A 8 12.13 8.74 9.57
C ASP A 8 11.12 9.84 9.24
N PHE A 9 11.10 10.90 10.04
CA PHE A 9 10.22 12.05 9.86
C PHE A 9 10.92 13.23 9.15
N SER A 10 12.18 13.05 8.74
CA SER A 10 12.96 14.07 8.02
C SER A 10 12.34 14.42 6.65
N ASN A 11 11.63 13.47 6.02
CA ASN A 11 11.05 13.59 4.68
C ASN A 11 9.50 13.61 4.67
N LEU A 12 8.87 14.03 5.78
CA LEU A 12 7.40 13.98 5.95
C LEU A 12 6.60 14.56 4.78
N ARG A 13 7.06 15.66 4.17
CA ARG A 13 6.40 16.25 3.00
C ARG A 13 6.50 15.32 1.77
N GLY A 14 7.68 14.77 1.51
CA GLY A 14 7.90 13.82 0.41
C GLY A 14 7.08 12.55 0.59
N ASP A 15 7.07 12.01 1.82
CA ASP A 15 6.33 10.79 2.15
C ASP A 15 4.82 10.98 2.01
N PHE A 16 4.29 12.14 2.43
CA PHE A 16 2.88 12.47 2.29
C PHE A 16 2.45 12.58 0.83
N PHE A 17 3.15 13.37 0.02
CA PHE A 17 2.80 13.53 -1.39
C PHE A 17 3.06 12.24 -2.19
N GLY A 18 4.16 11.53 -1.90
CA GLY A 18 4.48 10.24 -2.50
C GLY A 18 3.42 9.18 -2.20
N GLY A 19 3.00 9.08 -0.93
CA GLY A 19 1.92 8.19 -0.51
C GLY A 19 0.57 8.54 -1.14
N LEU A 20 0.24 9.84 -1.24
CA LEU A 20 -0.99 10.29 -1.91
C LEU A 20 -1.00 9.92 -3.39
N THR A 21 0.09 10.21 -4.11
CA THR A 21 0.23 9.86 -5.53
C THR A 21 0.18 8.34 -5.73
N ALA A 22 0.89 7.58 -4.90
CA ALA A 22 0.85 6.12 -4.94
C ALA A 22 -0.56 5.58 -4.70
N GLY A 23 -1.30 6.15 -3.74
CA GLY A 23 -2.69 5.78 -3.45
C GLY A 23 -3.62 6.01 -4.65
N ILE A 24 -3.48 7.15 -5.33
CA ILE A 24 -4.26 7.46 -6.55
C ILE A 24 -3.97 6.42 -7.65
N VAL A 25 -2.72 6.02 -7.84
CA VAL A 25 -2.31 5.02 -8.83
C VAL A 25 -2.75 3.61 -8.42
N ALA A 26 -2.77 3.29 -7.13
CA ALA A 26 -3.15 1.97 -6.61
C ALA A 26 -4.68 1.72 -6.63
N LEU A 27 -5.51 2.77 -6.53
CA LEU A 27 -6.97 2.66 -6.57
C LEU A 27 -7.52 1.88 -7.78
N PRO A 28 -7.21 2.23 -9.04
CA PRO A 28 -7.71 1.49 -10.19
C PRO A 28 -7.21 0.03 -10.22
N LEU A 29 -5.98 -0.23 -9.76
CA LEU A 29 -5.41 -1.57 -9.68
C LEU A 29 -6.18 -2.46 -8.68
N ALA A 30 -6.49 -1.91 -7.51
CA ALA A 30 -7.25 -2.60 -6.47
C ALA A 30 -8.67 -2.93 -6.90
N LEU A 31 -9.34 -2.00 -7.59
CA LEU A 31 -10.68 -2.23 -8.12
C LEU A 31 -10.68 -3.25 -9.26
N ALA A 32 -9.69 -3.17 -10.16
CA ALA A 32 -9.55 -4.10 -11.28
C ALA A 32 -9.32 -5.54 -10.81
N PHE A 33 -8.32 -5.78 -9.96
CA PHE A 33 -8.04 -7.12 -9.47
C PHE A 33 -9.11 -7.64 -8.51
N GLY A 34 -9.67 -6.80 -7.64
CA GLY A 34 -10.81 -7.20 -6.82
C GLY A 34 -12.02 -7.61 -7.66
N GLY A 35 -12.31 -6.86 -8.73
CA GLY A 35 -13.40 -7.15 -9.66
C GLY A 35 -13.23 -8.42 -10.49
N GLN A 36 -12.01 -8.94 -10.63
CA GLN A 36 -11.73 -10.23 -11.26
C GLN A 36 -11.99 -11.43 -10.33
N THR A 37 -12.16 -11.18 -9.02
CA THR A 37 -12.49 -12.23 -8.03
C THR A 37 -13.99 -12.32 -7.78
N GLU A 38 -14.46 -13.46 -7.28
CA GLU A 38 -15.85 -13.62 -6.81
C GLU A 38 -16.15 -12.79 -5.54
N LEU A 39 -15.12 -12.22 -4.90
CA LEU A 39 -15.24 -11.36 -3.71
C LEU A 39 -15.56 -9.90 -4.09
N GLY A 40 -15.36 -9.51 -5.35
CA GLY A 40 -15.67 -8.18 -5.89
C GLY A 40 -14.65 -7.09 -5.57
N ALA A 41 -14.84 -5.92 -6.20
CA ALA A 41 -13.92 -4.78 -6.14
C ALA A 41 -13.67 -4.26 -4.71
N ILE A 42 -14.66 -4.38 -3.83
CA ILE A 42 -14.58 -3.97 -2.42
C ILE A 42 -13.49 -4.78 -1.68
N ALA A 43 -13.41 -6.09 -1.95
CA ALA A 43 -12.39 -6.94 -1.34
C ALA A 43 -10.98 -6.55 -1.81
N GLY A 44 -10.82 -6.21 -3.10
CA GLY A 44 -9.57 -5.70 -3.63
C GLY A 44 -9.13 -4.38 -2.97
N LEU A 45 -10.08 -3.47 -2.72
CA LEU A 45 -9.82 -2.21 -2.03
C LEU A 45 -9.37 -2.44 -0.58
N TYR A 46 -10.09 -3.25 0.19
CA TYR A 46 -9.70 -3.58 1.57
C TYR A 46 -8.38 -4.34 1.64
N GLY A 47 -8.12 -5.24 0.68
CA GLY A 47 -6.85 -5.94 0.55
C GLY A 47 -5.69 -5.00 0.31
N ALA A 48 -5.85 -4.02 -0.59
CA ALA A 48 -4.85 -2.98 -0.85
C ALA A 48 -4.54 -2.13 0.39
N ILE A 49 -5.56 -1.74 1.14
CA ILE A 49 -5.38 -0.97 2.39
C ILE A 49 -4.62 -1.80 3.43
N ALA A 50 -5.05 -3.05 3.65
CA ALA A 50 -4.45 -3.92 4.65
C ALA A 50 -2.98 -4.21 4.32
N ILE A 51 -2.68 -4.60 3.09
CA ILE A 51 -1.31 -4.87 2.65
C ILE A 51 -0.45 -3.60 2.66
N GLY A 52 -0.99 -2.45 2.24
CA GLY A 52 -0.26 -1.18 2.28
C GLY A 52 0.21 -0.82 3.69
N ILE A 53 -0.65 -0.98 4.70
CA ILE A 53 -0.31 -0.70 6.10
C ILE A 53 0.67 -1.75 6.64
N LEU A 54 0.39 -3.03 6.43
CA LEU A 54 1.22 -4.11 6.97
C LEU A 54 2.62 -4.12 6.34
N ALA A 55 2.71 -3.92 5.02
CA ALA A 55 4.00 -3.87 4.33
C ALA A 55 4.78 -2.59 4.67
N ALA A 56 4.12 -1.44 4.86
CA ALA A 56 4.82 -0.22 5.29
C ALA A 56 5.41 -0.35 6.70
N LEU A 57 4.72 -1.05 7.61
CA LEU A 57 5.16 -1.20 9.00
C LEU A 57 6.18 -2.33 9.20
N PHE A 58 6.06 -3.43 8.45
CA PHE A 58 6.85 -4.64 8.65
C PHE A 58 7.77 -4.99 7.45
N GLY A 59 7.73 -4.22 6.38
CA GLY A 59 8.55 -4.39 5.19
C GLY A 59 10.00 -3.96 5.38
N GLY A 60 10.83 -4.24 4.36
CA GLY A 60 12.27 -3.97 4.39
C GLY A 60 12.73 -2.82 3.49
N THR A 61 11.82 -2.22 2.70
CA THR A 61 12.15 -1.22 1.67
C THR A 61 11.31 0.03 1.90
N GLU A 62 11.96 1.16 2.16
CA GLU A 62 11.33 2.41 2.59
C GLU A 62 10.34 3.00 1.57
N THR A 63 10.59 2.81 0.27
CA THR A 63 9.77 3.37 -0.82
C THR A 63 8.92 2.33 -1.56
N GLN A 64 8.83 1.11 -1.04
CA GLN A 64 8.05 0.04 -1.69
C GLN A 64 6.55 0.29 -1.51
N ILE A 65 5.83 0.25 -2.63
CA ILE A 65 4.36 0.25 -2.64
C ILE A 65 3.88 -1.19 -2.77
N SER A 66 3.06 -1.62 -1.83
CA SER A 66 2.46 -2.96 -1.83
C SER A 66 0.96 -2.86 -2.10
N GLY A 67 0.45 -3.73 -2.95
CA GLY A 67 -0.96 -3.77 -3.33
C GLY A 67 -1.33 -5.08 -4.02
N PRO A 68 -2.61 -5.27 -4.33
CA PRO A 68 -3.09 -6.47 -5.02
C PRO A 68 -2.49 -6.56 -6.42
N THR A 69 -1.96 -7.75 -6.74
CA THR A 69 -1.47 -8.15 -8.07
C THR A 69 -1.94 -9.57 -8.35
N ALA A 70 -2.21 -9.88 -9.63
CA ALA A 70 -2.29 -11.25 -10.11
C ALA A 70 -0.89 -11.85 -10.29
#